data_AF-A0A3M1PNN8-F1
#
_entry.id   AF-A0A3M1PNN8-F1
#
_cell.length_a   1.000
_cell.length_b   1.000
_cell.length_c   1.000
_cell.angle_alpha   90.00
_cell.angle_beta   90.00
_cell.angle_gamma   90.00
#
_symmetry.space_group_name_H-M   'P 1'
#
loop_
_entity.id
_entity.type
_entity.pdbx_description
1 polymer ?
#
loop_
_entity_poly.entity_id
_entity_poly.type
_entity_poly.pdbx_seq_one_letter_code
_entity_poly.pdbx_strand_id
1 'polypeptide(L)'
;MLLNKVEKFITTHDLFGKGEKIIVAVSGGMDSVALLHLLLQLRERVPLELGVLHVHHGLRGREADEDLAFTRELAREWGCPFWFQKVQVKEHAAEHKLSLEAAARELRYQAFARTLAETGFHKLATGHTADDQAETLLDHFLRGSGLLGLRGI
;
A
#
# COMPACT_ATOMS: atom_id res chain seq x y z
N MET A 1 -11.10 19.42 -10.31
CA MET A 1 -9.85 18.66 -10.56
C MET A 1 -9.83 17.44 -9.63
N LEU A 2 -9.18 16.34 -10.03
CA LEU A 2 -9.14 15.07 -9.29
C LEU A 2 -8.66 15.23 -7.83
N LEU A 3 -7.65 16.08 -7.60
CA LEU A 3 -7.13 16.40 -6.27
C LEU A 3 -8.21 16.89 -5.28
N ASN A 4 -9.12 17.77 -5.72
CA ASN A 4 -10.21 18.26 -4.86
C ASN A 4 -11.22 17.16 -4.52
N LYS A 5 -11.42 16.18 -5.41
CA LYS A 5 -12.28 15.02 -5.12
C LYS A 5 -11.63 14.12 -4.07
N VAL A 6 -10.32 13.88 -4.19
CA VAL A 6 -9.53 13.08 -3.25
C VAL A 6 -9.47 13.76 -1.87
N GLU A 7 -9.16 15.05 -1.82
CA GLU A 7 -9.15 15.83 -0.58
C GLU A 7 -10.52 15.82 0.12
N LYS A 8 -11.60 16.01 -0.66
CA LYS A 8 -12.97 15.94 -0.12
C LYS A 8 -13.28 14.55 0.41
N PHE A 9 -12.88 13.50 -0.29
CA PHE A 9 -13.09 12.12 0.14
C PHE A 9 -12.35 11.82 1.45
N ILE A 10 -11.09 12.21 1.55
CA ILE A 10 -10.25 12.09 2.76
C ILE A 10 -10.90 12.81 3.93
N THR A 11 -11.34 14.04 3.73
CA THR A 11 -11.94 14.87 4.79
C THR A 11 -13.31 14.32 5.21
N THR A 12 -14.12 13.83 4.26
CA THR A 12 -15.47 13.34 4.53
C THR A 12 -15.45 12.03 5.32
N HIS A 13 -14.43 11.20 5.11
CA HIS A 13 -14.28 9.89 5.76
C HIS A 13 -13.23 9.87 6.86
N ASP A 14 -12.70 11.04 7.24
CA ASP A 14 -11.65 11.21 8.25
C ASP A 14 -10.48 10.21 8.08
N LEU A 15 -10.00 10.04 6.84
CA LEU A 15 -8.99 9.02 6.55
C LEU A 15 -7.66 9.38 7.22
N PHE A 16 -7.22 10.64 7.16
CA PHE A 16 -6.02 11.05 7.87
C PHE A 16 -6.01 12.55 8.11
N GLY A 17 -5.39 12.93 9.23
CA GLY A 17 -5.17 14.30 9.66
C GLY A 17 -3.78 14.84 9.34
N LYS A 18 -3.49 16.01 9.92
CA LYS A 18 -2.19 16.68 9.79
C LYS A 18 -1.11 15.94 10.58
N GLY A 19 0.08 15.81 10.00
CA GLY A 19 1.25 15.18 10.63
C GLY A 19 1.25 13.66 10.59
N GLU A 20 0.29 13.06 9.88
CA GLU A 20 0.19 11.61 9.74
C GLU A 20 1.31 11.05 8.85
N LYS A 21 1.78 9.86 9.20
CA LYS A 21 2.81 9.13 8.48
C LYS A 21 2.17 7.99 7.69
N ILE A 22 2.23 8.07 6.37
CA ILE A 22 1.52 7.17 5.46
C ILE A 22 2.52 6.49 4.51
N ILE A 23 2.50 5.16 4.48
CA ILE A 23 3.18 4.38 3.44
C ILE A 23 2.25 4.22 2.25
N VAL A 24 2.73 4.48 1.04
CA VAL A 24 2.01 4.18 -0.18
C VAL A 24 2.58 2.89 -0.77
N ALA A 25 1.71 1.89 -0.98
CA ALA A 25 2.10 0.66 -1.66
C ALA A 25 2.16 0.91 -3.18
N VAL A 26 3.35 0.83 -3.76
CA VAL A 26 3.59 1.14 -5.18
C VAL A 26 4.10 -0.10 -5.90
N SER A 27 3.30 -0.60 -6.84
CA SER A 27 3.63 -1.78 -7.65
C SER A 27 4.49 -1.44 -8.87
N GLY A 28 4.54 -0.16 -9.26
CA GLY A 28 5.10 0.29 -10.55
C GLY A 28 4.02 0.61 -11.57
N GLY A 29 2.78 0.14 -11.35
CA GLY A 29 1.63 0.45 -12.20
C GLY A 29 1.12 1.88 -12.04
N MET A 30 0.49 2.39 -13.11
CA MET A 30 -0.01 3.76 -13.23
C MET A 30 -0.90 4.18 -12.07
N ASP A 31 -1.81 3.33 -11.58
CA ASP A 31 -2.73 3.70 -10.51
C ASP A 31 -2.01 3.93 -9.17
N SER A 32 -1.03 3.09 -8.86
CA SER A 32 -0.23 3.22 -7.63
C SER A 32 0.72 4.42 -7.68
N VAL A 33 1.26 4.72 -8.86
CA VAL A 33 2.08 5.92 -9.10
C VAL A 33 1.21 7.19 -9.01
N ALA A 34 0.02 7.17 -9.60
CA ALA A 34 -0.93 8.27 -9.54
C ALA A 34 -1.37 8.54 -8.10
N LEU A 35 -1.63 7.51 -7.29
CA LEU A 35 -1.93 7.66 -5.87
C LEU A 35 -0.79 8.36 -5.13
N LEU A 36 0.45 7.88 -5.29
CA LEU A 36 1.61 8.49 -4.64
C LEU A 36 1.76 9.96 -5.06
N HIS A 37 1.62 10.25 -6.35
CA HIS A 37 1.67 11.62 -6.89
C HIS A 37 0.58 12.51 -6.30
N LEU A 38 -0.67 12.04 -6.20
CA LEU A 38 -1.77 12.79 -5.62
C LEU A 38 -1.56 13.08 -4.14
N LEU A 39 -1.03 12.11 -3.37
CA LEU A 39 -0.71 12.31 -1.96
C LEU A 39 0.47 13.28 -1.77
N LEU A 40 1.46 13.27 -2.67
CA LEU A 40 2.54 14.25 -2.67
C LEU A 40 2.03 15.67 -2.93
N GLN A 41 1.09 15.84 -3.87
CA GLN A 41 0.44 17.13 -4.09
C GLN A 41 -0.40 17.55 -2.87
N LEU A 42 -1.07 16.60 -2.22
CA LEU A 42 -1.84 16.88 -1.02
C LEU A 42 -0.94 17.28 0.16
N ARG A 43 0.29 16.75 0.24
CA ARG A 43 1.30 17.10 1.24
C ARG A 43 1.57 18.62 1.31
N GLU A 44 1.42 19.33 0.19
CA GLU A 44 1.61 20.79 0.13
C GLU A 44 0.50 21.55 0.85
N ARG A 45 -0.67 20.92 1.06
CA ARG A 45 -1.87 21.54 1.66
C ARG A 45 -2.13 21.01 3.07
N VAL A 46 -1.82 19.73 3.30
CA VAL A 46 -1.94 19.04 4.58
C VAL A 46 -0.58 18.43 4.89
N PRO A 47 0.09 18.79 6.01
CA PRO A 47 1.37 18.19 6.36
C PRO A 47 1.23 16.66 6.47
N LEU A 48 1.99 15.93 5.67
CA LEU A 48 2.04 14.47 5.65
C LEU A 48 3.50 14.01 5.53
N GLU A 49 3.84 12.92 6.21
CA GLU A 49 5.08 12.19 5.95
C GLU A 49 4.74 10.99 5.08
N LEU A 50 5.32 10.93 3.88
CA LEU A 50 5.04 9.88 2.92
C LEU A 50 6.24 8.97 2.77
N GLY A 51 5.98 7.67 2.81
CA GLY A 51 6.93 6.61 2.50
C GLY A 51 6.40 5.73 1.37
N VAL A 52 7.28 4.94 0.76
CA VAL A 52 6.95 4.05 -0.34
C VAL A 52 7.31 2.62 0.03
N LEU A 53 6.39 1.70 -0.21
CA LEU A 53 6.62 0.26 -0.09
C LEU A 53 6.36 -0.44 -1.43
N HIS A 54 7.35 -1.17 -1.91
CA HIS A 54 7.20 -2.08 -3.03
C HIS A 54 7.18 -3.55 -2.58
N VAL A 55 6.21 -4.34 -3.06
CA VAL A 55 6.15 -5.78 -2.80
C VAL A 55 6.57 -6.54 -4.05
N HIS A 56 7.75 -7.15 -3.98
CA HIS A 56 8.32 -7.92 -5.08
C HIS A 56 7.87 -9.38 -4.99
N HIS A 57 6.91 -9.78 -5.83
CA HIS A 57 6.25 -11.09 -5.77
C HIS A 57 7.08 -12.26 -6.34
N GLY A 58 8.21 -11.99 -7.01
CA GLY A 58 9.08 -13.06 -7.54
C GLY A 58 8.51 -13.83 -8.75
N LEU A 59 7.38 -13.38 -9.30
CA LEU A 59 6.65 -14.13 -10.34
C LEU A 59 7.14 -13.83 -11.77
N ARG A 60 7.54 -12.59 -12.07
CA ARG A 60 7.82 -12.12 -13.43
C ARG A 60 9.32 -11.98 -13.76
N GLY A 61 10.19 -12.55 -12.92
CA GLY A 61 11.64 -12.47 -13.10
C GLY A 61 12.09 -11.02 -13.32
N ARG A 62 12.71 -10.76 -14.47
CA ARG A 62 13.29 -9.47 -14.85
C ARG A 62 12.31 -8.29 -14.80
N GLU A 63 11.05 -8.48 -15.21
CA GLU A 63 10.06 -7.39 -15.15
C GLU A 63 9.79 -6.95 -13.70
N ALA A 64 9.76 -7.89 -12.76
CA ALA A 64 9.57 -7.57 -11.34
C ALA A 64 10.79 -6.85 -10.75
N ASP A 65 12.01 -7.21 -11.21
CA ASP A 65 13.23 -6.51 -10.83
C ASP A 65 13.25 -5.08 -11.41
N GLU A 66 12.74 -4.89 -12.63
CA GLU A 66 12.60 -3.58 -13.28
C GLU A 66 11.55 -2.71 -12.55
N ASP A 67 10.41 -3.27 -12.15
CA ASP A 67 9.40 -2.58 -11.33
C ASP A 67 9.98 -2.14 -9.97
N LEU A 68 10.76 -2.99 -9.32
CA LEU A 68 11.46 -2.65 -8.07
C LEU A 68 12.47 -1.51 -8.29
N ALA A 69 13.26 -1.57 -9.36
CA ALA A 69 14.24 -0.54 -9.68
C ALA A 69 13.55 0.80 -9.98
N PHE A 70 12.47 0.78 -10.75
CA PHE A 70 11.65 1.94 -11.08
C PHE A 70 11.05 2.59 -9.83
N THR A 71 10.38 1.79 -8.98
CA THR A 71 9.72 2.33 -7.78
C THR A 71 10.71 2.88 -6.76
N ARG A 72 11.89 2.27 -6.63
CA ARG A 72 12.99 2.80 -5.81
C ARG A 72 13.48 4.15 -6.32
N GLU A 73 13.65 4.28 -7.63
CA GLU A 73 14.08 5.53 -8.26
C GLU A 73 13.02 6.62 -8.08
N LEU A 74 11.75 6.29 -8.33
CA LEU A 74 10.62 7.20 -8.14
C LEU A 74 10.55 7.73 -6.70
N ALA A 75 10.70 6.85 -5.71
CA ALA A 75 10.71 7.26 -4.30
C ALA A 75 11.89 8.18 -3.98
N ARG A 76 13.07 7.92 -4.55
CA ARG A 76 14.26 8.77 -4.42
C ARG A 76 14.02 10.15 -5.02
N GLU A 77 13.52 10.22 -6.25
CA GLU A 77 13.22 11.49 -6.94
C GLU A 77 12.22 12.33 -6.16
N TRP A 78 11.24 11.69 -5.53
CA TRP A 78 10.19 12.36 -4.76
C TRP A 78 10.51 12.54 -3.27
N GLY A 79 11.74 12.21 -2.86
CA GLY A 79 12.24 12.41 -1.50
C GLY A 79 11.46 11.63 -0.43
N CYS A 80 10.97 10.44 -0.77
CA CYS A 80 10.24 9.56 0.13
C CYS A 80 11.16 8.42 0.62
N PRO A 81 11.13 8.05 1.92
CA PRO A 81 11.71 6.79 2.38
C PRO A 81 11.16 5.61 1.58
N PHE A 82 12.01 4.65 1.28
CA PHE A 82 11.68 3.50 0.44
C PHE A 82 11.98 2.19 1.16
N TRP A 83 11.00 1.30 1.16
CA TRP A 83 11.14 -0.08 1.59
C TRP A 83 10.71 -1.02 0.47
N PHE A 84 11.30 -2.20 0.46
CA PHE A 84 10.79 -3.29 -0.35
C PHE A 84 10.73 -4.58 0.46
N GLN A 85 9.76 -5.41 0.14
CA GLN A 85 9.61 -6.74 0.70
C GLN A 85 9.58 -7.73 -0.46
N LYS A 86 10.52 -8.68 -0.47
CA LYS A 86 10.54 -9.77 -1.44
C LYS A 86 9.79 -10.96 -0.84
N VAL A 87 8.81 -11.48 -1.59
CA VAL A 87 7.96 -12.59 -1.15
C VAL A 87 8.00 -13.72 -2.17
N GLN A 88 7.86 -14.95 -1.67
CA GLN A 88 8.03 -16.19 -2.42
C GLN A 88 6.65 -16.82 -2.68
N VAL A 89 5.94 -16.26 -3.66
CA VAL A 89 4.52 -16.60 -3.91
C VAL A 89 4.32 -18.04 -4.34
N LYS A 90 5.23 -18.59 -5.18
CA LYS A 90 5.08 -19.95 -5.71
C LYS A 90 5.23 -20.99 -4.61
N GLU A 91 6.21 -20.77 -3.74
CA GLU A 91 6.50 -21.61 -2.57
C GLU A 91 5.32 -21.58 -1.60
N HIS A 92 4.84 -20.39 -1.23
CA HIS A 92 3.67 -20.23 -0.35
C HIS A 92 2.41 -20.87 -0.92
N ALA A 93 2.14 -20.68 -2.21
CA ALA A 93 0.99 -21.29 -2.88
C ALA A 93 1.05 -22.82 -2.83
N ALA A 94 2.22 -23.41 -3.03
CA ALA A 94 2.42 -24.86 -2.99
C ALA A 94 2.26 -25.42 -1.57
N GLU A 95 2.86 -24.75 -0.58
CA GLU A 95 2.81 -25.17 0.84
C GLU A 95 1.40 -25.09 1.41
N HIS A 96 0.67 -24.00 1.10
CA HIS A 96 -0.66 -23.74 1.65
C HIS A 96 -1.82 -24.19 0.74
N LYS A 97 -1.51 -24.80 -0.42
CA LYS A 97 -2.49 -25.26 -1.42
C LYS A 97 -3.44 -24.13 -1.87
N LEU A 98 -2.88 -22.95 -2.09
CA LEU A 98 -3.60 -21.76 -2.54
C LEU A 98 -3.41 -21.51 -4.03
N SER A 99 -4.29 -20.71 -4.63
CA SER A 99 -4.01 -20.12 -5.95
C SER A 99 -2.84 -19.13 -5.84
N LEU A 100 -2.13 -18.88 -6.94
CA LEU A 100 -1.06 -17.87 -6.96
C LEU A 100 -1.56 -16.47 -6.58
N GLU A 101 -2.80 -16.15 -6.94
CA GLU A 101 -3.44 -14.88 -6.61
C GLU A 101 -3.71 -14.77 -5.11
N ALA A 102 -4.31 -15.80 -4.50
CA ALA A 102 -4.56 -15.84 -3.06
C ALA A 102 -3.25 -15.80 -2.25
N ALA A 103 -2.24 -16.56 -2.68
CA ALA A 103 -0.92 -16.54 -2.04
C ALA A 103 -0.22 -15.18 -2.19
N ALA A 104 -0.24 -14.57 -3.38
CA ALA A 104 0.31 -13.24 -3.61
C ALA A 104 -0.36 -12.20 -2.72
N ARG A 105 -1.69 -12.30 -2.62
CA ARG A 105 -2.48 -11.45 -1.75
C ARG A 105 -2.08 -11.63 -0.29
N GLU A 106 -2.09 -12.83 0.27
CA GLU A 106 -1.71 -13.06 1.67
C GLU A 106 -0.33 -12.49 1.99
N LEU A 107 0.66 -12.80 1.15
CA LEU A 107 2.04 -12.34 1.32
C LEU A 107 2.17 -10.83 1.20
N ARG A 108 1.40 -10.19 0.31
CA ARG A 108 1.34 -8.73 0.18
C ARG A 108 0.88 -8.07 1.48
N TYR A 109 -0.16 -8.62 2.10
CA TYR A 109 -0.68 -8.11 3.37
C TYR A 109 0.27 -8.34 4.55
N GLN A 110 0.95 -9.49 4.58
CA GLN A 110 2.00 -9.74 5.56
C GLN A 110 3.17 -8.77 5.40
N ALA A 111 3.58 -8.47 4.16
CA ALA A 111 4.60 -7.47 3.86
C ALA A 111 4.19 -6.07 4.32
N PHE A 112 2.91 -5.69 4.13
CA PHE A 112 2.36 -4.42 4.63
C PHE A 112 2.44 -4.34 6.15
N ALA A 113 1.94 -5.35 6.86
CA ALA A 113 1.96 -5.39 8.31
C ALA A 113 3.38 -5.35 8.88
N ARG A 114 4.31 -6.12 8.29
CA ARG A 114 5.73 -6.12 8.69
C ARG A 114 6.34 -4.73 8.52
N THR A 115 6.12 -4.09 7.37
CA THR A 115 6.69 -2.77 7.10
C THR A 115 6.15 -1.72 8.07
N LEU A 116 4.85 -1.71 8.37
CA LEU A 116 4.28 -0.78 9.35
C LEU A 116 4.88 -1.01 10.75
N ALA A 117 5.08 -2.26 11.17
CA ALA A 117 5.69 -2.58 12.45
C ALA A 117 7.16 -2.11 12.56
N GLU A 118 7.88 -2.03 11.45
CA GLU A 118 9.33 -1.70 11.42
C GLU A 118 9.64 -0.22 11.21
N THR A 119 8.68 0.58 10.71
CA THR A 119 9.00 1.91 10.12
C THR A 119 8.47 3.10 10.91
N GLY A 120 7.70 2.88 11.97
CA GLY A 120 7.05 3.96 12.74
C GLY A 120 5.95 4.67 11.97
N PHE A 121 5.61 4.19 10.78
CA PHE A 121 4.42 4.57 10.02
C PHE A 121 3.24 3.73 10.52
N HIS A 122 2.08 4.35 10.65
CA HIS A 122 0.89 3.71 11.21
C HIS A 122 -0.25 3.58 10.19
N LYS A 123 -0.07 4.08 8.97
CA LYS A 123 -1.05 4.00 7.89
C LYS A 123 -0.42 3.54 6.59
N LEU A 124 -1.21 2.80 5.81
CA LEU A 124 -0.85 2.37 4.46
C LEU A 124 -1.98 2.69 3.48
N ALA A 125 -1.61 3.20 2.30
CA ALA A 125 -2.52 3.54 1.21
C ALA A 125 -2.21 2.68 -0.02
N THR A 126 -3.26 2.16 -0.69
CA THR A 126 -3.14 1.36 -1.91
C THR A 126 -3.95 1.98 -3.05
N GLY A 127 -3.42 1.92 -4.27
CA GLY A 127 -4.01 2.53 -5.47
C GLY A 127 -4.92 1.60 -6.25
N HIS A 128 -5.81 0.86 -5.58
CA HIS A 128 -6.72 -0.07 -6.26
C HIS A 128 -7.91 0.69 -6.85
N THR A 129 -7.94 0.81 -8.18
CA THR A 129 -9.12 1.20 -8.95
C THR A 129 -10.21 0.12 -8.84
N ALA A 130 -11.45 0.52 -9.12
CA ALA A 130 -12.70 -0.13 -8.71
C ALA A 130 -12.97 -1.60 -9.15
N ASP A 131 -11.99 -2.31 -9.73
CA ASP A 131 -12.10 -3.71 -10.15
C ASP A 131 -11.61 -4.72 -9.08
N ASP A 132 -10.85 -4.28 -8.07
CA ASP A 132 -10.49 -5.11 -6.88
C ASP A 132 -11.59 -5.05 -5.80
N GLN A 133 -12.85 -5.19 -6.23
CA GLN A 133 -13.99 -5.31 -5.31
C GLN A 133 -13.79 -6.50 -4.38
N ALA A 134 -14.00 -6.23 -3.09
CA ALA A 134 -14.27 -7.16 -2.00
C ALA A 134 -13.10 -7.76 -1.20
N GLU A 135 -11.95 -7.11 -1.08
CA GLU A 135 -10.95 -7.70 -0.17
C GLU A 135 -10.02 -6.66 0.51
N THR A 136 -10.51 -6.13 1.64
CA THR A 136 -9.87 -6.02 2.97
C THR A 136 -8.69 -5.07 3.25
N LEU A 137 -8.69 -3.79 2.82
CA LEU A 137 -7.82 -2.75 3.43
C LEU A 137 -8.55 -1.56 4.04
N LEU A 138 -9.83 -1.73 4.38
CA LEU A 138 -10.53 -0.87 5.34
C LEU A 138 -10.53 -1.46 6.76
N ASP A 139 -10.32 -2.76 6.93
CA ASP A 139 -10.47 -3.43 8.24
C ASP A 139 -9.30 -3.15 9.21
N HIS A 140 -8.07 -2.94 8.69
CA HIS A 140 -6.94 -2.50 9.53
C HIS A 140 -6.97 -1.00 9.85
N PHE A 141 -7.73 -0.22 9.09
CA PHE A 141 -7.94 1.21 9.35
C PHE A 141 -9.04 1.44 10.39
N LEU A 142 -10.03 0.54 10.46
CA LEU A 142 -11.17 0.61 11.38
C LEU A 142 -10.91 0.00 12.76
N ARG A 143 -9.86 -0.82 12.94
CA ARG A 143 -9.57 -1.52 14.22
C ARG A 143 -8.57 -0.82 15.12
N GLY A 144 -8.45 0.50 15.01
CA GLY A 144 -7.89 1.34 16.07
C GLY A 144 -8.82 1.48 17.30
N SER A 145 -9.52 0.43 17.73
CA SER A 145 -10.12 0.26 19.08
C SER A 145 -11.08 -0.96 19.15
N GLY A 146 -10.86 -1.86 20.11
CA GLY A 146 -11.93 -2.72 20.68
C GLY A 146 -11.99 -4.20 20.28
N LEU A 147 -12.00 -5.06 21.30
CA LEU A 147 -12.01 -6.53 21.32
C LEU A 147 -13.23 -7.27 20.70
N LEU A 148 -14.00 -6.68 19.78
CA LEU A 148 -15.32 -7.23 19.37
C LEU A 148 -15.54 -7.45 17.86
N GLY A 149 -14.53 -7.26 17.01
CA GLY A 149 -14.65 -7.41 15.55
C GLY A 149 -14.59 -8.84 14.98
N LEU A 150 -14.94 -9.88 15.74
CA LEU A 150 -14.90 -11.29 15.32
C LEU A 150 -16.27 -11.80 14.85
N ARG A 151 -16.86 -11.15 13.85
CA ARG A 151 -17.86 -11.81 12.98
C ARG A 151 -17.61 -11.41 11.54
N GLY A 152 -16.73 -12.20 10.92
CA GLY A 152 -16.50 -12.19 9.48
C GLY A 152 -17.70 -12.67 8.70
N ILE A 153 -17.69 -12.29 7.43
CA ILE A 153 -18.04 -13.18 6.33
C ILE A 153 -16.70 -13.71 5.81
#